data_AF-A0A1B8U0G2-F1
#
_entry.id   AF-A0A1B8U0G2-F1
#
_cell.length_a   1.000
_cell.length_b   1.000
_cell.length_c   1.000
_cell.angle_alpha   90.00
_cell.angle_beta   90.00
_cell.angle_gamma   90.00
#
_symmetry.space_group_name_H-M   'P 1'
#
loop_
_entity.id
_entity.type
_entity.pdbx_description
1 polymer ?
#
loop_
_entity_poly.entity_id
_entity_poly.type
_entity_poly.pdbx_seq_one_letter_code
_entity_poly.pdbx_strand_id
1 'polypeptide(L)'
;MMKNSMNENLLKAKQRVKDLKEFYKHVVAYVLVNLFLAFVWKFSFKIFGDFVISNQFNDDGFTHIPIWFIWGIFLLADAVKIFGITNRFTKDWEEKKIKEFMKE
;
A
#
# COMPACT_ATOMS: atom_id res chain seq x y z
N MET A 1 -3.34 30.38 -23.09
CA MET A 1 -3.23 28.90 -22.99
C MET A 1 -2.09 28.43 -22.07
N MET A 2 -0.88 29.01 -22.11
CA MET A 2 0.27 28.56 -21.27
C MET A 2 0.09 28.63 -19.74
N LYS A 3 -0.72 29.56 -19.20
CA LYS A 3 -0.91 29.71 -17.74
C LYS A 3 -1.74 28.56 -17.13
N ASN A 4 -2.59 27.91 -17.95
CA ASN A 4 -3.44 26.82 -17.48
C ASN A 4 -2.66 25.51 -17.34
N SER A 5 -1.76 25.19 -18.29
CA SER A 5 -0.93 23.98 -18.22
C SER A 5 0.10 24.01 -17.08
N MET A 6 0.67 25.18 -16.76
CA MET A 6 1.54 25.35 -15.59
C MET A 6 0.78 25.08 -14.28
N ASN A 7 -0.44 25.59 -14.14
CA ASN A 7 -1.29 25.33 -12.98
C ASN A 7 -1.68 23.85 -12.85
N GLU A 8 -1.99 23.17 -13.97
CA GLU A 8 -2.29 21.74 -13.97
C GLU A 8 -1.08 20.89 -13.54
N ASN A 9 0.12 21.21 -14.03
CA ASN A 9 1.34 20.50 -13.64
C ASN A 9 1.70 20.74 -12.17
N LEU A 10 1.49 21.96 -11.67
CA LEU A 10 1.65 22.29 -10.25
C LEU A 10 0.63 21.56 -9.37
N LEU A 11 -0.63 21.46 -9.80
CA LEU A 11 -1.67 20.69 -9.11
C LEU A 11 -1.32 19.21 -9.06
N LYS A 12 -0.88 18.62 -10.19
CA LYS A 12 -0.43 17.22 -10.25
C LYS A 12 0.76 16.97 -9.32
N ALA A 13 1.74 17.88 -9.29
CA ALA A 13 2.89 17.77 -8.39
C ALA A 13 2.46 17.87 -6.92
N LYS A 14 1.56 18.79 -6.56
CA LYS A 14 1.01 18.90 -5.20
C LYS A 14 0.24 17.65 -4.77
N GLN A 15 -0.55 17.08 -5.68
CA GLN A 15 -1.29 15.83 -5.43
C GLN A 15 -0.32 14.68 -5.12
N ARG A 16 0.73 14.52 -5.94
CA ARG A 16 1.78 13.52 -5.73
C ARG A 16 2.45 13.65 -4.37
N VAL A 17 2.77 14.87 -3.94
CA VAL A 17 3.37 15.13 -2.62
C VAL A 17 2.40 14.78 -1.49
N LYS A 18 1.10 15.08 -1.66
CA LYS A 18 0.07 14.74 -0.68
C LYS A 18 -0.06 13.23 -0.52
N ASP A 19 -0.14 12.49 -1.62
CA ASP A 19 -0.23 11.03 -1.62
C ASP A 19 1.01 10.38 -0.99
N LEU A 20 2.20 10.93 -1.28
CA LEU A 20 3.46 10.49 -0.67
C LEU A 20 3.48 10.74 0.85
N LYS A 21 2.96 11.88 1.30
CA LYS A 21 2.86 12.20 2.73
C LYS A 21 1.91 11.25 3.45
N GLU A 22 0.82 10.87 2.80
CA GLU A 22 -0.15 9.91 3.33
C GLU A 22 0.46 8.50 3.41
N PHE A 23 1.19 8.06 2.39
CA PHE A 23 1.98 6.82 2.42
C PHE A 23 2.92 6.75 3.62
N TYR A 24 3.72 7.80 3.80
CA TYR A 24 4.71 7.86 4.88
C TYR A 24 4.05 7.78 6.25
N LYS A 25 2.84 8.31 6.44
CA LYS A 25 2.10 8.12 7.69
C LYS A 25 1.80 6.65 7.96
N HIS A 26 1.37 5.90 6.94
CA HIS A 26 1.09 4.47 7.06
C HIS A 26 2.37 3.67 7.34
N VAL A 27 3.48 3.97 6.64
CA VAL A 27 4.79 3.34 6.89
C VAL A 27 5.28 3.64 8.30
N VAL A 28 5.22 4.90 8.74
CA VAL A 28 5.66 5.29 10.09
C VAL A 28 4.79 4.63 11.16
N ALA A 29 3.48 4.60 10.99
CA ALA A 29 2.58 3.88 11.89
C ALA A 29 2.91 2.39 11.95
N TYR A 30 3.16 1.76 10.79
CA TYR A 30 3.59 0.35 10.73
C TYR A 30 4.91 0.12 11.47
N VAL A 31 5.92 0.97 11.25
CA VAL A 31 7.22 0.85 11.93
C VAL A 31 7.06 1.00 13.45
N LEU A 32 6.28 2.00 13.91
CA LEU A 32 6.01 2.22 15.33
C LEU A 32 5.26 1.04 15.97
N VAL A 33 4.24 0.51 15.29
CA VAL A 33 3.47 -0.64 15.76
C VAL A 33 4.35 -1.89 15.82
N ASN A 34 5.18 -2.14 14.81
CA ASN A 34 6.13 -3.27 14.83
C ASN A 34 7.19 -3.12 15.92
N LEU A 35 7.73 -1.91 16.14
CA LEU A 35 8.66 -1.64 17.24
C LEU A 35 8.01 -1.90 18.59
N PHE A 36 6.76 -1.47 18.78
CA PHE A 36 5.99 -1.74 19.99
C PHE A 36 5.73 -3.24 20.18
N LEU A 37 5.35 -3.95 19.10
CA LEU A 37 5.17 -5.40 19.10
C LEU A 37 6.47 -6.17 19.36
N ALA A 38 7.60 -5.69 18.85
CA ALA A 38 8.92 -6.28 19.11
C ALA A 38 9.34 -6.07 20.57
N PHE A 39 8.99 -4.92 21.16
CA PHE A 39 9.20 -4.66 22.58
C PHE A 39 8.36 -5.59 23.46
N VAL A 40 7.12 -5.87 23.04
CA VAL A 40 6.23 -6.83 23.70
C VAL A 40 6.49 -8.25 23.16
N TRP A 41 7.64 -8.85 23.54
CA TRP A 41 8.16 -10.14 23.03
C TRP A 41 7.13 -11.30 22.98
N LYS A 42 6.12 -11.30 23.86
CA LYS A 42 5.07 -12.34 23.94
C LYS A 42 3.68 -11.88 23.48
N PHE A 43 3.60 -11.12 22.39
CA PHE A 43 2.31 -10.72 21.84
C PHE A 43 1.74 -11.77 20.86
N SER A 44 0.59 -12.36 21.22
CA SER A 44 -0.23 -13.19 20.33
C SER A 44 -1.66 -12.65 20.30
N PHE A 45 -2.21 -12.44 19.11
CA PHE A 45 -3.57 -11.90 18.93
C PHE A 45 -4.43 -12.86 18.11
N LYS A 46 -5.64 -13.15 18.59
CA LYS A 46 -6.60 -14.06 17.96
C LYS A 46 -7.68 -13.22 17.28
N ILE A 47 -7.84 -13.32 15.95
CA ILE A 47 -8.78 -12.43 15.22
C ILE A 47 -10.10 -13.13 14.91
N PHE A 48 -10.07 -14.32 14.33
CA PHE A 48 -11.28 -15.06 13.92
C PHE A 48 -11.11 -16.56 14.13
N GLY A 49 -11.97 -17.18 14.95
CA GLY A 49 -11.91 -18.62 15.19
C GLY A 49 -10.50 -19.06 15.57
N ASP A 50 -9.96 -20.12 14.96
CA ASP A 50 -8.60 -20.62 15.23
C ASP A 50 -7.45 -19.82 14.58
N PHE A 51 -7.74 -18.70 13.93
CA PHE A 51 -6.72 -17.87 13.30
C PHE A 51 -5.98 -17.03 14.35
N VAL A 52 -4.78 -17.49 14.70
CA VAL A 52 -3.86 -16.83 15.63
C VAL A 52 -2.77 -16.13 14.82
N ILE A 53 -2.57 -14.84 15.12
CA ILE A 53 -1.49 -14.04 14.55
C ILE A 53 -0.48 -13.80 15.67
N SER A 54 0.70 -14.37 15.50
CA SER A 54 1.82 -14.25 16.43
C SER A 54 2.99 -13.51 15.77
N ASN A 55 3.82 -12.88 16.61
CA ASN A 55 5.12 -12.39 16.18
C ASN A 55 6.23 -13.46 16.28
N GLN A 56 5.87 -14.66 16.77
CA GLN A 56 6.77 -15.81 16.91
C GLN A 56 6.53 -16.79 15.77
N PHE A 57 7.62 -17.21 15.13
CA PHE A 57 7.65 -18.39 14.28
C PHE A 57 7.71 -19.60 15.20
N ASN A 58 6.61 -20.34 15.31
CA ASN A 58 6.66 -21.66 15.94
C ASN A 58 7.24 -22.64 14.91
N ASP A 59 8.05 -23.61 15.37
CA ASP A 59 8.65 -24.67 14.52
C ASP A 59 7.59 -25.53 13.79
N ASP A 60 6.33 -25.39 14.16
CA ASP A 60 5.20 -26.24 13.79
C ASP A 60 4.65 -25.96 12.38
N GLY A 61 5.24 -25.02 11.64
CA GLY A 61 5.08 -24.88 10.18
C GLY A 61 3.67 -24.50 9.68
N PHE A 62 3.33 -23.21 9.70
CA PHE A 62 2.20 -22.56 8.97
C PHE A 62 0.87 -22.32 9.71
N THR A 63 0.74 -22.63 10.99
CA THR A 63 -0.54 -22.38 11.70
C THR A 63 -0.82 -20.89 11.95
N HIS A 64 0.20 -20.02 11.84
CA HIS A 64 0.10 -18.59 12.17
C HIS A 64 0.70 -17.77 11.04
N ILE A 65 -0.07 -16.83 10.48
CA ILE A 65 0.49 -15.83 9.56
C ILE A 65 1.17 -14.76 10.43
N PRO A 66 2.40 -14.32 10.13
CA PRO A 66 3.02 -13.26 10.90
C PRO A 66 2.28 -11.93 10.69
N ILE A 67 2.07 -11.17 11.78
CA ILE A 67 1.36 -9.87 11.73
C ILE A 67 2.01 -8.94 10.69
N TRP A 68 3.35 -8.94 10.64
CA TRP A 68 4.13 -8.12 9.73
C TRP A 68 3.95 -8.51 8.25
N PHE A 69 3.53 -9.74 7.93
CA PHE A 69 3.35 -10.24 6.56
C PHE A 69 2.08 -9.68 5.91
N ILE A 70 0.94 -9.72 6.62
CA ILE A 70 -0.34 -9.16 6.16
C ILE A 70 -0.20 -7.65 5.90
N TRP A 71 0.42 -6.95 6.84
CA TRP A 71 0.67 -5.52 6.71
C TRP A 71 1.74 -5.20 5.66
N GLY A 72 2.71 -6.08 5.46
CA GLY A 72 3.70 -5.97 4.39
C GLY A 72 3.06 -5.99 2.99
N ILE A 73 2.05 -6.85 2.78
CA ILE A 73 1.28 -6.88 1.53
C ILE A 73 0.50 -5.57 1.32
N PHE A 74 -0.12 -5.03 2.38
CA PHE A 74 -0.85 -3.77 2.30
C PHE A 74 0.08 -2.59 1.95
N LEU A 75 1.24 -2.52 2.60
CA LEU A 75 2.26 -1.52 2.29
C LEU A 75 2.82 -1.66 0.86
N LEU A 76 3.00 -2.89 0.38
CA LEU A 76 3.41 -3.15 -1.00
C LEU A 76 2.37 -2.66 -2.01
N ALA A 77 1.09 -2.92 -1.76
CA ALA A 77 0.01 -2.44 -2.61
C ALA A 77 -0.05 -0.90 -2.65
N ASP A 78 0.08 -0.25 -1.50
CA ASP A 78 0.15 1.22 -1.41
C ASP A 78 1.40 1.78 -2.11
N ALA A 79 2.56 1.14 -1.93
CA ALA A 79 3.80 1.53 -2.61
C ALA A 79 3.62 1.44 -4.13
N VAL A 80 3.08 0.33 -4.65
CA VAL A 80 2.81 0.15 -6.08
C VAL A 80 1.87 1.24 -6.63
N LYS A 81 0.85 1.62 -5.86
CA LYS A 81 -0.10 2.70 -6.19
C LYS A 81 0.60 4.06 -6.28
N ILE A 82 1.45 4.40 -5.31
CA ILE A 82 2.08 5.72 -5.18
C ILE A 82 3.30 5.90 -6.09
N PHE A 83 4.12 4.86 -6.26
CA PHE A 83 5.20 4.85 -7.24
C PHE A 83 4.68 4.80 -8.68
N GLY A 84 3.37 4.61 -8.86
CA GLY A 84 2.71 4.73 -10.16
C GLY A 84 3.06 3.60 -11.11
N ILE A 85 3.49 2.44 -10.58
CA ILE A 85 3.66 1.21 -11.37
C ILE A 85 2.30 0.82 -11.96
N THR A 86 1.21 0.97 -11.21
CA THR A 86 -0.16 0.85 -11.74
C THR A 86 -0.46 1.96 -12.75
N ASN A 87 -0.06 3.21 -12.51
CA ASN A 87 -0.45 4.33 -13.37
C ASN A 87 0.09 4.26 -14.81
N ARG A 88 1.19 3.55 -15.10
CA ARG A 88 1.62 3.31 -16.50
C ARG A 88 0.80 2.20 -17.16
N PHE A 89 0.70 1.04 -16.51
CA PHE A 89 -0.07 -0.10 -17.03
C PHE A 89 -1.57 0.18 -17.15
N THR A 90 -2.15 0.91 -16.18
CA THR A 90 -3.56 1.31 -16.19
C THR A 90 -3.85 2.36 -17.25
N LYS A 91 -2.96 3.33 -17.47
CA LYS A 91 -3.17 4.32 -18.54
C LYS A 91 -3.15 3.71 -19.93
N ASP A 92 -2.20 2.82 -20.20
CA ASP A 92 -2.14 2.12 -21.49
C ASP A 92 -3.37 1.22 -21.70
N TRP A 93 -3.86 0.59 -20.63
CA TRP A 93 -5.09 -0.22 -20.67
C TRP A 93 -6.36 0.63 -20.84
N GLU A 94 -6.47 1.77 -20.14
CA GLU A 94 -7.58 2.73 -20.26
C GLU A 94 -7.64 3.33 -21.67
N GLU A 95 -6.51 3.76 -22.24
CA GLU A 95 -6.46 4.27 -23.62
C GLU A 95 -6.88 3.20 -24.63
N LYS A 96 -6.51 1.94 -24.40
CA LYS A 96 -6.88 0.82 -25.26
C LYS A 96 -8.39 0.55 -25.20
N LYS A 97 -8.98 0.59 -24.00
CA LYS A 97 -10.43 0.41 -23.80
C LYS A 97 -11.24 1.57 -24.38
N ILE A 98 -10.79 2.81 -24.20
CA ILE A 98 -11.43 3.98 -24.81
C ILE A 98 -11.43 3.90 -26.35
N LYS A 99 -10.34 3.40 -26.95
CA LYS A 99 -10.28 3.14 -28.39
C LYS A 99 -11.21 2.02 -28.87
N GLU A 100 -11.47 1.01 -28.05
CA GLU A 100 -12.44 -0.04 -28.36
C GLU A 100 -13.87 0.52 -28.37
N PHE A 101 -14.27 1.27 -27.33
CA PHE A 101 -15.60 1.90 -27.25
C PHE A 101 -15.86 3.01 -28.28
N MET A 102 -14.82 3.60 -28.88
CA MET A 102 -14.96 4.58 -29.97
C MET A 102 -15.04 3.92 -31.36
N LYS A 103 -14.72 2.62 -31.45
CA LYS A 103 -14.77 1.85 -32.70
C LYS A 103 -16.01 0.96 -32.80
N GLU A 104 -16.68 0.71 -31.68
CA GLU A 104 -18.10 0.32 -31.61
C GLU A 104 -19.01 1.55 -31.70
#